data_AF-A0A1Q4F0T7-F1
#
_entry.id   AF-A0A1Q4F0T7-F1
#
_cell.length_a   1.000
_cell.length_b   1.000
_cell.length_c   1.000
_cell.angle_alpha   90.00
_cell.angle_beta   90.00
_cell.angle_gamma   90.00
#
_symmetry.space_group_name_H-M   'P 1'
#
loop_
_entity.id
_entity.type
_entity.pdbx_description
1 polymer ?
#
loop_
_entity_poly.entity_id
_entity_poly.type
_entity_poly.pdbx_seq_one_letter_code
_entity_poly.pdbx_strand_id
1 'polypeptide(L)'
;MKRNVFLVLVLLGYHHATGQKIIFSQKDQVCELPAAMAMLSGGLASHPYQDLDKNPKIFAVENWRNSQQSFTWTVHISGQGNYKFAMLMEIKRSLKVASHHEVTFVLSSSRGSVKLQRESEGWDKLFFASTLALDTGIQQLHLTAEFPDTSAAISLYSLELARVPVWEQEHLKAESLRGEPLWLNEAKYGLFIHWNARSQPRRGSAKSYEQAVDDFNVNAFAAMVKSTGADFIVFTTSWALQTFPGPLAALDSLLPGNTTQRDLIADLADALEVYGIHLIIYCNFRIDRLGWRKETMLSSVKSTGYFNSLISIYKEIGERYGGKIAGVWIDDGMTLYPYNAPFEKMTAVLKQKNKNIVVGYNSWIYPGFTDFQDFYGGELGITPNAATPKYLTIGGDGYFTAGPQKGLRATFCGLLEPGDWTHTQPNEDIPDPLLSVDDLTHIVRMAIERKNLPIMNVQIYQDGSISPKTQLLLKQLNKNVKKEK
;
A
#
# COMPACT_ATOMS: atom_id res chain seq x y z
N MET A 1 29.07 -16.16 -35.49
CA MET A 1 28.97 -14.91 -34.71
C MET A 1 27.87 -15.12 -33.68
N LYS A 2 28.24 -15.20 -32.40
CA LYS A 2 27.38 -15.57 -31.26
C LYS A 2 26.37 -14.47 -30.95
N ARG A 3 25.14 -14.84 -30.56
CA ARG A 3 24.39 -14.16 -29.48
C ARG A 3 23.50 -15.19 -28.77
N ASN A 4 24.05 -15.74 -27.69
CA ASN A 4 23.30 -16.51 -26.71
C ASN A 4 22.41 -15.55 -25.92
N VAL A 5 21.10 -15.75 -25.99
CA VAL A 5 20.13 -15.14 -25.08
C VAL A 5 20.04 -16.06 -23.86
N PHE A 6 20.57 -15.62 -22.72
CA PHE A 6 20.34 -16.26 -21.44
C PHE A 6 18.91 -15.93 -20.99
N LEU A 7 18.01 -16.91 -21.12
CA LEU A 7 16.70 -16.88 -20.50
C LEU A 7 16.87 -17.36 -19.05
N VAL A 8 16.81 -16.44 -18.07
CA VAL A 8 16.75 -16.82 -16.65
C VAL A 8 15.31 -17.24 -16.37
N LEU A 9 15.05 -18.53 -16.51
CA LEU A 9 13.86 -19.19 -15.97
C LEU A 9 14.03 -19.30 -14.45
N VAL A 10 13.19 -18.58 -13.70
CA VAL A 10 13.01 -18.82 -12.26
C VAL A 10 12.27 -20.16 -12.12
N LEU A 11 13.02 -21.25 -12.10
CA LEU A 11 12.53 -22.58 -11.74
C LEU A 11 12.38 -22.64 -10.23
N LEU A 12 11.15 -22.75 -9.75
CA LEU A 12 10.85 -23.14 -8.37
C LEU A 12 11.28 -24.59 -8.15
N GLY A 13 12.55 -24.80 -7.81
CA GLY A 13 13.08 -26.11 -7.44
C GLY A 13 12.49 -26.58 -6.11
N TYR A 14 11.77 -27.70 -6.13
CA TYR A 14 11.40 -28.43 -4.92
C TYR A 14 12.59 -29.22 -4.40
N HIS A 15 12.93 -29.07 -3.12
CA HIS A 15 13.89 -29.98 -2.48
C HIS A 15 13.14 -31.19 -1.91
N HIS A 16 13.33 -32.36 -2.54
CA HIS A 16 12.60 -33.59 -2.21
C HIS A 16 12.82 -34.13 -0.78
N ALA A 17 13.80 -33.62 -0.03
CA ALA A 17 14.08 -34.07 1.32
C ALA A 17 13.21 -33.40 2.42
N THR A 18 12.62 -32.22 2.17
CA THR A 18 11.88 -31.46 3.21
C THR A 18 10.53 -30.89 2.76
N GLY A 19 10.15 -31.03 1.48
CA GLY A 19 8.93 -30.42 0.95
C GLY A 19 8.96 -28.88 0.92
N GLN A 20 10.08 -28.26 1.30
CA GLN A 20 10.22 -26.82 1.41
C GLN A 20 10.58 -26.19 0.05
N LYS A 21 9.92 -25.08 -0.28
CA LYS A 21 10.20 -24.28 -1.49
C LYS A 21 11.51 -23.51 -1.31
N ILE A 22 12.46 -23.68 -2.22
CA ILE A 22 13.71 -22.92 -2.23
C ILE A 22 13.44 -21.49 -2.71
N ILE A 23 13.85 -20.51 -1.93
CA ILE A 23 13.77 -19.09 -2.32
C ILE A 23 15.11 -18.68 -2.95
N PHE A 24 15.08 -18.10 -4.15
CA PHE A 24 16.29 -17.69 -4.85
C PHE A 24 16.59 -16.22 -4.61
N SER A 25 17.68 -15.93 -3.90
CA SER A 25 18.15 -14.56 -3.73
C SER A 25 18.67 -13.99 -5.04
N GLN A 26 18.41 -12.70 -5.27
CA GLN A 26 18.96 -11.96 -6.40
C GLN A 26 20.28 -11.28 -5.99
N LYS A 27 21.16 -11.04 -6.97
CA LYS A 27 22.46 -10.40 -6.69
C LYS A 27 22.31 -8.91 -6.41
N ASP A 28 21.36 -8.26 -7.08
CA ASP A 28 21.28 -6.81 -7.23
C ASP A 28 19.91 -6.25 -6.77
N GLN A 29 19.22 -6.99 -5.91
CA GLN A 29 17.94 -6.60 -5.32
C GLN A 29 17.81 -7.18 -3.92
N VAL A 30 17.07 -6.49 -3.05
CA VAL A 30 16.60 -7.06 -1.78
C VAL A 30 15.69 -8.25 -2.06
N CYS A 31 15.88 -9.31 -1.29
CA CYS A 31 15.09 -10.53 -1.37
C CYS A 31 14.21 -10.64 -0.13
N GLU A 32 12.90 -10.76 -0.33
CA GLU A 32 11.96 -11.06 0.73
C GLU A 32 11.88 -12.57 0.96
N LEU A 33 11.82 -12.93 2.24
CA LEU A 33 11.57 -14.27 2.74
C LEU A 33 10.28 -14.21 3.57
N PRO A 34 9.10 -14.41 2.94
CA PRO A 34 7.83 -14.36 3.66
C PRO A 34 7.80 -15.40 4.78
N ALA A 35 7.27 -15.03 5.94
CA ALA A 35 7.18 -15.93 7.10
C ALA A 35 6.36 -17.20 6.80
N ALA A 36 5.30 -17.05 5.99
CA ALA A 36 4.46 -18.16 5.55
C ALA A 36 5.18 -19.17 4.63
N MET A 37 6.38 -18.84 4.10
CA MET A 37 7.21 -19.75 3.30
C MET A 37 8.30 -20.44 4.11
N ALA A 38 8.42 -20.14 5.41
CA ALA A 38 9.33 -20.82 6.31
C ALA A 38 8.82 -22.22 6.65
N MET A 39 9.74 -23.12 6.99
CA MET A 39 9.41 -24.29 7.79
C MET A 39 9.17 -23.81 9.23
N LEU A 40 7.93 -23.92 9.68
CA LEU A 40 7.46 -23.48 10.99
C LEU A 40 7.61 -24.60 12.02
N SER A 41 8.08 -24.26 13.23
CA SER A 41 8.26 -25.22 14.34
C SER A 41 7.54 -24.75 15.61
N GLY A 42 7.39 -25.66 16.58
CA GLY A 42 6.81 -25.33 17.90
C GLY A 42 5.31 -25.00 17.86
N GLY A 43 4.58 -25.52 16.87
CA GLY A 43 3.13 -25.29 16.73
C GLY A 43 2.75 -23.97 16.05
N LEU A 44 3.72 -23.23 15.49
CA LEU A 44 3.42 -22.13 14.58
C LEU A 44 2.72 -22.65 13.32
N ALA A 45 1.72 -21.90 12.86
CA ALA A 45 1.00 -22.19 11.64
C ALA A 45 0.82 -20.91 10.81
N SER A 46 0.99 -21.03 9.50
CA SER A 46 0.60 -19.99 8.56
C SER A 46 -0.90 -20.05 8.33
N HIS A 47 -1.54 -18.90 8.15
CA HIS A 47 -2.89 -18.87 7.61
C HIS A 47 -2.84 -19.20 6.11
N PRO A 48 -3.76 -20.06 5.59
CA PRO A 48 -3.87 -20.25 4.15
C PRO A 48 -4.21 -18.91 3.49
N TYR A 49 -3.81 -18.73 2.23
CA TYR A 49 -4.10 -17.51 1.47
C TYR A 49 -5.61 -17.24 1.50
N GLN A 50 -5.97 -16.01 1.86
CA GLN A 50 -7.31 -15.67 2.30
C GLN A 50 -8.13 -15.08 1.13
N ASP A 51 -9.39 -15.48 1.00
CA ASP A 51 -10.38 -14.74 0.20
C ASP A 51 -10.57 -13.37 0.88
N LEU A 52 -9.87 -12.35 0.39
CA LEU A 52 -9.83 -11.02 1.01
C LEU A 52 -11.19 -10.31 1.08
N ASP A 53 -12.20 -10.84 0.39
CA ASP A 53 -13.56 -10.32 0.43
C ASP A 53 -14.38 -10.94 1.59
N LYS A 54 -13.87 -12.01 2.22
CA LYS A 54 -14.58 -12.78 3.26
C LYS A 54 -13.77 -13.00 4.53
N ASN A 55 -12.46 -12.89 4.44
CA ASN A 55 -11.53 -13.24 5.50
C ASN A 55 -10.71 -12.02 5.90
N PRO A 56 -10.29 -11.92 7.17
CA PRO A 56 -9.48 -10.80 7.65
C PRO A 56 -8.14 -10.70 6.88
N LYS A 57 -7.64 -9.49 6.63
CA LYS A 57 -6.37 -9.25 5.92
C LYS A 57 -5.14 -9.68 6.76
N ILE A 58 -4.99 -10.98 7.08
CA ILE A 58 -3.86 -11.52 7.88
C ILE A 58 -2.86 -12.20 6.95
N PHE A 59 -1.70 -11.55 6.78
CA PHE A 59 -0.61 -12.07 5.95
C PHE A 59 0.63 -12.50 6.74
N ALA A 60 0.64 -12.22 8.05
CA ALA A 60 1.72 -12.59 8.95
C ALA A 60 1.48 -13.98 9.58
N VAL A 61 2.57 -14.64 9.98
CA VAL A 61 2.49 -15.78 10.91
C VAL A 61 2.40 -15.21 12.31
N GLU A 62 1.30 -15.48 12.99
CA GLU A 62 0.99 -14.92 14.30
C GLU A 62 1.27 -15.91 15.44
N ASN A 63 1.09 -15.44 16.68
CA ASN A 63 1.16 -16.23 17.90
C ASN A 63 2.55 -16.87 18.14
N TRP A 64 3.60 -16.18 17.74
CA TRP A 64 4.96 -16.50 18.19
C TRP A 64 5.15 -15.99 19.62
N ARG A 65 5.24 -16.91 20.58
CA ARG A 65 5.08 -16.66 22.02
C ARG A 65 6.14 -17.34 22.90
N ASN A 66 6.95 -18.24 22.33
CA ASN A 66 7.97 -18.96 23.10
C ASN A 66 9.19 -19.35 22.26
N SER A 67 10.26 -19.73 22.95
CA SER A 67 11.56 -20.07 22.35
C SER A 67 11.60 -21.43 21.65
N GLN A 68 10.55 -22.27 21.77
CA GLN A 68 10.44 -23.53 21.04
C GLN A 68 9.90 -23.31 19.61
N GLN A 69 9.30 -22.15 19.37
CA GLN A 69 8.80 -21.73 18.06
C GLN A 69 9.90 -21.04 17.25
N SER A 70 9.99 -21.39 15.97
CA SER A 70 11.03 -20.88 15.08
C SER A 70 10.61 -20.92 13.62
N PHE A 71 11.37 -20.20 12.80
CA PHE A 71 11.22 -20.10 11.35
C PHE A 71 12.52 -20.55 10.69
N THR A 72 12.45 -21.47 9.73
CA THR A 72 13.61 -21.85 8.92
C THR A 72 13.33 -21.63 7.45
N TRP A 73 14.16 -20.87 6.75
CA TRP A 73 14.09 -20.71 5.30
C TRP A 73 15.24 -21.46 4.63
N THR A 74 14.93 -22.13 3.51
CA THR A 74 15.93 -22.66 2.59
C THR A 74 16.09 -21.68 1.44
N VAL A 75 17.28 -21.08 1.31
CA VAL A 75 17.55 -19.98 0.38
C VAL A 75 18.74 -20.33 -0.52
N HIS A 76 18.59 -20.17 -1.82
CA HIS A 76 19.69 -20.21 -2.75
C HIS A 76 20.38 -18.84 -2.82
N ILE A 77 21.57 -18.76 -2.26
CA ILE A 77 22.43 -17.58 -2.24
C ILE A 77 23.17 -17.46 -3.57
N SER A 78 22.92 -16.37 -4.30
CA SER A 78 23.45 -16.17 -5.66
C SER A 78 24.92 -15.70 -5.71
N GLY A 79 25.46 -15.23 -4.60
CA GLY A 79 26.88 -14.87 -4.48
C GLY A 79 27.34 -14.80 -3.03
N GLN A 80 28.55 -15.27 -2.77
CA GLN A 80 29.15 -15.24 -1.44
C GLN A 80 29.37 -13.79 -0.98
N GLY A 81 29.15 -13.52 0.31
CA GLY A 81 29.44 -12.22 0.90
C GLY A 81 28.79 -12.00 2.27
N ASN A 82 28.88 -10.75 2.74
CA ASN A 82 28.23 -10.31 3.96
C ASN A 82 26.83 -9.75 3.64
N TYR A 83 25.82 -10.36 4.25
CA TYR A 83 24.42 -10.00 4.07
C TYR A 83 23.91 -9.22 5.28
N LYS A 84 23.11 -8.19 5.01
CA LYS A 84 22.34 -7.44 6.00
C LYS A 84 20.89 -7.90 5.92
N PHE A 85 20.25 -7.95 7.09
CA PHE A 85 18.90 -8.47 7.24
C PHE A 85 17.98 -7.43 7.86
N ALA A 86 16.72 -7.42 7.42
CA ALA A 86 15.64 -6.68 8.05
C ALA A 86 14.49 -7.63 8.37
N MET A 87 13.74 -7.33 9.43
CA MET A 87 12.58 -8.08 9.86
C MET A 87 11.36 -7.16 9.91
N LEU A 88 10.27 -7.57 9.25
CA LEU A 88 8.98 -6.89 9.33
C LEU A 88 8.10 -7.67 10.31
N MET A 89 7.84 -7.07 11.47
CA MET A 89 7.16 -7.75 12.57
C MET A 89 6.41 -6.81 13.49
N GLU A 90 5.49 -7.39 14.25
CA GLU A 90 4.75 -6.74 15.32
C GLU A 90 4.98 -7.46 16.65
N ILE A 91 5.28 -6.69 17.70
CA ILE A 91 5.07 -7.13 19.08
C ILE A 91 3.67 -6.65 19.49
N LYS A 92 2.72 -7.58 19.67
CA LYS A 92 1.38 -7.28 20.15
C LYS A 92 1.43 -6.88 21.63
N ARG A 93 0.47 -6.04 22.03
CA ARG A 93 0.36 -5.45 23.37
C ARG A 93 0.60 -6.48 24.48
N SER A 94 1.64 -6.27 25.29
CA SER A 94 1.93 -7.12 26.45
C SER A 94 0.89 -6.84 27.54
N LEU A 95 0.34 -7.90 28.15
CA LEU A 95 -0.68 -7.78 29.19
C LEU A 95 -0.11 -7.34 30.56
N LYS A 96 1.21 -7.10 30.71
CA LYS A 96 1.81 -6.69 31.98
C LYS A 96 2.85 -5.57 31.85
N VAL A 97 2.81 -4.66 32.82
CA VAL A 97 3.50 -3.36 32.91
C VAL A 97 4.87 -3.47 33.62
N ALA A 98 5.57 -4.61 33.52
CA ALA A 98 6.89 -4.72 34.15
C ALA A 98 7.99 -4.16 33.23
N SER A 99 8.89 -3.39 33.81
CA SER A 99 10.01 -2.71 33.17
C SER A 99 10.90 -3.66 32.35
N HIS A 100 11.09 -3.34 31.07
CA HIS A 100 11.99 -3.96 30.08
C HIS A 100 11.56 -5.33 29.51
N HIS A 101 10.65 -5.29 28.52
CA HIS A 101 10.28 -6.43 27.67
C HIS A 101 11.16 -6.47 26.42
N GLU A 102 12.46 -6.62 26.59
CA GLU A 102 13.35 -6.73 25.43
C GLU A 102 13.31 -8.15 24.87
N VAL A 103 12.63 -8.35 23.74
CA VAL A 103 12.72 -9.61 23.00
C VAL A 103 13.99 -9.57 22.15
N THR A 104 14.81 -10.62 22.27
CA THR A 104 16.00 -10.79 21.43
C THR A 104 15.73 -11.81 20.34
N PHE A 105 15.76 -11.36 19.09
CA PHE A 105 15.67 -12.22 17.91
C PHE A 105 17.07 -12.67 17.50
N VAL A 106 17.24 -13.96 17.22
CA VAL A 106 18.51 -14.55 16.79
C VAL A 106 18.32 -15.18 15.42
N LEU A 107 19.01 -14.65 14.42
CA LEU A 107 19.08 -15.22 13.09
C LEU A 107 20.42 -15.94 12.92
N SER A 108 20.40 -17.21 12.56
CA SER A 108 21.60 -18.03 12.38
C SER A 108 21.67 -18.73 11.03
N SER A 109 22.91 -19.08 10.65
CA SER A 109 23.26 -19.94 9.53
C SER A 109 24.44 -20.84 9.91
N SER A 110 24.93 -21.63 8.95
CA SER A 110 26.16 -22.42 9.09
C SER A 110 27.42 -21.57 9.41
N ARG A 111 27.38 -20.26 9.15
CA ARG A 111 28.52 -19.34 9.30
C ARG A 111 28.49 -18.51 10.58
N GLY A 112 27.44 -18.59 11.38
CA GLY A 112 27.28 -17.82 12.62
C GLY A 112 25.87 -17.29 12.82
N SER A 113 25.74 -16.27 13.66
CA SER A 113 24.45 -15.64 13.98
C SER A 113 24.55 -14.13 14.16
N VAL A 114 23.41 -13.47 14.04
CA VAL A 114 23.22 -12.03 14.31
C VAL A 114 22.00 -11.85 15.20
N LYS A 115 22.00 -10.78 16.00
CA LYS A 115 20.93 -10.48 16.95
C LYS A 115 20.24 -9.15 16.65
N LEU A 116 18.97 -9.08 17.00
CA LEU A 116 18.15 -7.87 16.98
C LEU A 116 17.35 -7.82 18.28
N GLN A 117 17.48 -6.72 19.01
CA GLN A 117 16.72 -6.46 20.23
C GLN A 117 15.56 -5.50 19.94
N ARG A 118 14.41 -5.75 20.55
CA ARG A 118 13.24 -4.87 20.43
C ARG A 118 12.44 -4.85 21.72
N GLU A 119 12.11 -3.64 22.16
CA GLU A 119 11.27 -3.40 23.35
C GLU A 119 9.87 -2.87 23.01
N SER A 120 9.70 -2.17 21.87
CA SER A 120 8.47 -1.42 21.57
C SER A 120 7.41 -2.24 20.86
N GLU A 121 6.15 -2.05 21.28
CA GLU A 121 4.95 -2.64 20.67
C GLU A 121 4.66 -2.10 19.25
N GLY A 122 3.78 -2.80 18.53
CA GLY A 122 3.25 -2.41 17.21
C GLY A 122 4.10 -2.91 16.04
N TRP A 123 3.66 -2.63 14.82
CA TRP A 123 4.37 -2.97 13.59
C TRP A 123 5.64 -2.15 13.41
N ASP A 124 6.74 -2.78 12.96
CA ASP A 124 7.96 -2.07 12.52
C ASP A 124 8.80 -2.91 11.53
N LYS A 125 9.71 -2.23 10.83
CA LYS A 125 10.76 -2.82 9.98
C LYS A 125 12.11 -2.54 10.62
N LEU A 126 12.75 -3.60 11.14
CA LEU A 126 13.94 -3.47 11.97
C LEU A 126 15.13 -4.19 11.34
N PHE A 127 16.30 -3.55 11.37
CA PHE A 127 17.54 -4.13 10.85
C PHE A 127 18.35 -4.80 11.96
N PHE A 128 18.89 -5.98 11.67
CA PHE A 128 19.87 -6.61 12.56
C PHE A 128 21.14 -5.75 12.65
N ALA A 129 21.75 -5.70 13.84
CA ALA A 129 22.86 -4.80 14.14
C ALA A 129 24.16 -5.11 13.37
N SER A 130 24.28 -6.32 12.82
CA SER A 130 25.48 -6.80 12.14
C SER A 130 25.12 -7.64 10.93
N THR A 131 26.11 -7.86 10.06
CA THR A 131 25.97 -8.70 8.87
C THR A 131 26.31 -10.16 9.18
N LEU A 132 25.73 -11.09 8.41
CA LEU A 132 26.08 -12.50 8.44
C LEU A 132 26.75 -12.90 7.12
N ALA A 133 27.89 -13.58 7.19
CA ALA A 133 28.54 -14.13 6.01
C ALA A 133 27.74 -15.32 5.48
N LEU A 134 27.46 -15.37 4.18
CA LEU A 134 26.79 -16.51 3.53
C LEU A 134 27.60 -16.97 2.32
N ASP A 135 27.66 -18.29 2.12
CA ASP A 135 28.31 -18.91 0.96
C ASP A 135 27.32 -19.07 -0.20
N THR A 136 27.84 -19.10 -1.43
CA THR A 136 27.01 -19.32 -2.64
C THR A 136 26.36 -20.71 -2.59
N GLY A 137 25.15 -20.83 -3.12
CA GLY A 137 24.39 -22.08 -3.16
C GLY A 137 23.31 -22.16 -2.10
N ILE A 138 22.83 -23.36 -1.79
CA ILE A 138 21.73 -23.56 -0.84
C ILE A 138 22.22 -23.37 0.59
N GLN A 139 21.59 -22.44 1.31
CA GLN A 139 21.82 -22.13 2.71
C GLN A 139 20.52 -22.26 3.50
N GLN A 140 20.63 -22.54 4.79
CA GLN A 140 19.52 -22.46 5.73
C GLN A 140 19.68 -21.25 6.63
N LEU A 141 18.59 -20.49 6.77
CA LEU A 141 18.48 -19.37 7.70
C LEU A 141 17.47 -19.74 8.77
N HIS A 142 17.90 -19.73 10.03
CA HIS A 142 17.08 -20.13 11.17
C HIS A 142 16.86 -18.94 12.11
N LEU A 143 15.61 -18.58 12.35
CA LEU A 143 15.20 -17.46 13.19
C LEU A 143 14.49 -17.97 14.44
N THR A 144 15.01 -17.58 15.60
CA THR A 144 14.43 -17.82 16.92
C THR A 144 14.27 -16.51 17.68
N ALA A 145 13.55 -16.57 18.81
CA ALA A 145 13.40 -15.46 19.72
C ALA A 145 13.59 -15.95 21.17
N GLU A 146 14.33 -15.16 21.93
CA GLU A 146 14.52 -15.30 23.36
C GLU A 146 13.45 -14.44 24.04
N PHE A 147 12.55 -15.10 24.77
CA PHE A 147 11.43 -14.46 25.46
C PHE A 147 11.77 -14.32 26.95
N PRO A 148 12.09 -13.12 27.45
CA PRO A 148 12.21 -12.91 28.89
C PRO A 148 10.86 -13.02 29.60
N ASP A 149 9.75 -12.82 28.88
CA ASP A 149 8.36 -12.97 29.37
C ASP A 149 7.51 -13.77 28.35
N THR A 150 6.67 -14.67 28.83
CA THR A 150 5.73 -15.48 28.03
C THR A 150 4.47 -14.72 27.61
N SER A 151 4.30 -13.46 28.07
CA SER A 151 3.13 -12.64 27.77
C SER A 151 3.17 -11.95 26.40
N ALA A 152 4.35 -11.79 25.79
CA ALA A 152 4.50 -11.18 24.48
C ALA A 152 3.98 -12.11 23.37
N ALA A 153 3.26 -11.54 22.40
CA ALA A 153 2.82 -12.26 21.21
C ALA A 153 3.35 -11.54 19.97
N ILE A 154 4.08 -12.27 19.14
CA ILE A 154 4.72 -11.72 17.95
C ILE A 154 3.98 -12.18 16.71
N SER A 155 3.79 -11.24 15.78
CA SER A 155 3.44 -11.52 14.39
C SER A 155 4.65 -11.24 13.51
N LEU A 156 5.09 -12.24 12.75
CA LEU A 156 6.18 -12.10 11.78
C LEU A 156 5.60 -12.09 10.37
N TYR A 157 5.87 -11.04 9.62
CA TYR A 157 5.43 -10.94 8.23
C TYR A 157 6.49 -11.46 7.26
N SER A 158 7.73 -10.99 7.39
CA SER A 158 8.86 -11.40 6.54
C SER A 158 10.21 -11.16 7.21
N LEU A 159 11.20 -11.88 6.70
CA LEU A 159 12.62 -11.52 6.79
C LEU A 159 13.05 -11.01 5.41
N GLU A 160 13.95 -10.04 5.34
CA GLU A 160 14.56 -9.56 4.11
C GLU A 160 16.07 -9.75 4.17
N LEU A 161 16.71 -10.02 3.03
CA LEU A 161 18.16 -10.07 2.92
C LEU A 161 18.68 -9.44 1.63
N ALA A 162 19.82 -8.76 1.75
CA ALA A 162 20.64 -8.37 0.62
C ALA A 162 22.08 -8.14 1.07
N ARG A 163 23.02 -8.10 0.12
CA ARG A 163 24.37 -7.61 0.41
C ARG A 163 24.29 -6.12 0.77
N VAL A 164 25.18 -5.65 1.65
CA VAL A 164 25.18 -4.24 2.13
C VAL A 164 25.10 -3.21 0.99
N PRO A 165 25.88 -3.30 -0.10
CA PRO A 165 25.82 -2.32 -1.18
C PRO A 165 24.48 -2.29 -1.93
N VAL A 166 23.71 -3.39 -1.92
CA VAL A 166 22.42 -3.48 -2.62
C VAL A 166 21.37 -2.61 -1.93
N TRP A 167 21.35 -2.59 -0.60
CA TRP A 167 20.45 -1.72 0.16
C TRP A 167 20.66 -0.24 -0.16
N GLU A 168 21.93 0.19 -0.21
CA GLU A 168 22.28 1.58 -0.56
C GLU A 168 21.96 1.89 -2.02
N GLN A 169 22.20 0.96 -2.94
CA GLN A 169 21.86 1.12 -4.35
C GLN A 169 20.34 1.24 -4.56
N GLU A 170 19.52 0.42 -3.88
CA GLU A 170 18.07 0.54 -3.97
C GLU A 170 17.58 1.89 -3.42
N HIS A 171 18.14 2.34 -2.30
CA HIS A 171 17.84 3.66 -1.74
C HIS A 171 18.15 4.78 -2.74
N LEU A 172 19.35 4.80 -3.31
CA LEU A 172 19.78 5.81 -4.29
C LEU A 172 18.92 5.78 -5.57
N LYS A 173 18.54 4.58 -6.04
CA LYS A 173 17.59 4.44 -7.16
C LYS A 173 16.23 5.03 -6.81
N ALA A 174 15.72 4.77 -5.62
CA ALA A 174 14.45 5.31 -5.17
C ALA A 174 14.49 6.85 -5.05
N GLU A 175 15.55 7.41 -4.48
CA GLU A 175 15.78 8.86 -4.45
C GLU A 175 15.85 9.44 -5.87
N SER A 176 16.51 8.76 -6.81
CA SER A 176 16.57 9.19 -8.21
C SER A 176 15.21 9.24 -8.90
N LEU A 177 14.21 8.48 -8.41
CA LEU A 177 12.82 8.46 -8.89
C LEU A 177 11.89 9.37 -8.07
N ARG A 178 12.32 9.85 -6.91
CA ARG A 178 11.50 10.71 -6.03
C ARG A 178 11.33 12.10 -6.63
N GLY A 179 10.08 12.51 -6.81
CA GLY A 179 9.71 13.88 -7.17
C GLY A 179 9.50 14.72 -5.92
N GLU A 180 9.53 16.05 -6.07
CA GLU A 180 9.27 16.99 -4.97
C GLU A 180 8.14 17.94 -5.35
N PRO A 181 6.90 17.44 -5.50
CA PRO A 181 5.80 18.29 -5.92
C PRO A 181 5.46 19.30 -4.81
N LEU A 182 5.56 20.59 -5.15
CA LEU A 182 5.33 21.70 -4.22
C LEU A 182 3.92 21.67 -3.60
N TRP A 183 2.91 21.19 -4.33
CA TRP A 183 1.53 21.18 -3.87
C TRP A 183 1.31 20.39 -2.58
N LEU A 184 2.11 19.34 -2.33
CA LEU A 184 2.03 18.56 -1.08
C LEU A 184 2.36 19.40 0.16
N ASN A 185 3.15 20.47 0.00
CA ASN A 185 3.53 21.35 1.10
C ASN A 185 2.44 22.36 1.47
N GLU A 186 1.51 22.62 0.55
CA GLU A 186 0.46 23.62 0.68
C GLU A 186 -0.91 22.99 0.95
N ALA A 187 -1.10 21.74 0.53
CA ALA A 187 -2.33 20.99 0.73
C ALA A 187 -2.67 20.85 2.22
N LYS A 188 -3.96 20.98 2.53
CA LYS A 188 -4.51 20.91 3.88
C LYS A 188 -5.30 19.63 4.10
N TYR A 189 -6.05 19.22 3.09
CA TYR A 189 -6.80 17.97 3.08
C TYR A 189 -7.25 17.60 1.66
N GLY A 190 -7.53 16.32 1.46
CA GLY A 190 -8.12 15.79 0.24
C GLY A 190 -9.40 15.00 0.50
N LEU A 191 -10.10 14.67 -0.59
CA LEU A 191 -11.25 13.76 -0.55
C LEU A 191 -10.90 12.42 -1.21
N PHE A 192 -11.32 11.31 -0.61
CA PHE A 192 -11.30 10.00 -1.24
C PHE A 192 -12.66 9.73 -1.88
N ILE A 193 -12.66 9.42 -3.16
CA ILE A 193 -13.86 9.24 -3.98
C ILE A 193 -13.89 7.80 -4.50
N HIS A 194 -14.57 6.93 -3.75
CA HIS A 194 -14.83 5.56 -4.17
C HIS A 194 -16.08 5.49 -5.06
N TRP A 195 -15.87 5.87 -6.32
CA TRP A 195 -16.87 5.77 -7.40
C TRP A 195 -16.44 4.67 -8.38
N ASN A 196 -17.24 3.62 -8.53
CA ASN A 196 -16.89 2.45 -9.33
C ASN A 196 -18.13 1.76 -9.89
N ALA A 197 -17.95 0.64 -10.61
CA ALA A 197 -19.03 -0.12 -11.24
C ALA A 197 -20.11 -0.66 -10.28
N ARG A 198 -19.89 -0.62 -8.95
CA ARG A 198 -20.90 -0.98 -7.94
C ARG A 198 -21.64 0.23 -7.35
N SER A 199 -21.23 1.46 -7.68
CA SER A 199 -21.87 2.68 -7.19
C SER A 199 -23.33 2.75 -7.61
N GLN A 200 -24.21 3.06 -6.66
CA GLN A 200 -25.65 3.15 -6.89
C GLN A 200 -26.11 4.61 -7.04
N PRO A 201 -27.15 4.88 -7.87
CA PRO A 201 -27.79 6.18 -7.89
C PRO A 201 -28.59 6.37 -6.60
N ARG A 202 -28.83 7.64 -6.24
CA ARG A 202 -29.66 7.97 -5.08
C ARG A 202 -31.04 7.32 -5.17
N ARG A 203 -31.67 7.36 -6.34
CA ARG A 203 -32.98 6.75 -6.63
C ARG A 203 -32.97 6.19 -8.05
N GLY A 204 -33.80 5.17 -8.28
CA GLY A 204 -33.96 4.54 -9.59
C GLY A 204 -32.97 3.40 -9.82
N SER A 205 -32.99 2.86 -11.04
CA SER A 205 -32.10 1.76 -11.43
C SER A 205 -30.69 2.26 -11.71
N ALA A 206 -29.69 1.52 -11.24
CA ALA A 206 -28.30 1.76 -11.63
C ALA A 206 -28.11 1.62 -13.14
N LYS A 207 -27.35 2.56 -13.70
CA LYS A 207 -26.84 2.49 -15.07
C LYS A 207 -25.68 1.50 -15.15
N SER A 208 -25.39 1.03 -16.37
CA SER A 208 -24.13 0.33 -16.63
C SER A 208 -22.94 1.26 -16.35
N TYR A 209 -21.76 0.69 -16.12
CA TYR A 209 -20.57 1.49 -15.83
C TYR A 209 -20.21 2.43 -16.98
N GLU A 210 -20.29 1.96 -18.24
CA GLU A 210 -20.09 2.79 -19.45
C GLU A 210 -21.01 4.01 -19.44
N GLN A 211 -22.32 3.79 -19.29
CA GLN A 211 -23.31 4.86 -19.27
C GLN A 211 -23.11 5.81 -18.07
N ALA A 212 -22.75 5.27 -16.91
CA ALA A 212 -22.46 6.09 -15.74
C ALA A 212 -21.23 6.98 -15.97
N VAL A 213 -20.20 6.47 -16.66
CA VAL A 213 -19.03 7.25 -17.09
C VAL A 213 -19.45 8.31 -18.11
N ASP A 214 -20.21 7.96 -19.14
CA ASP A 214 -20.68 8.89 -20.17
C ASP A 214 -21.51 10.04 -19.56
N ASP A 215 -22.36 9.74 -18.59
CA ASP A 215 -23.24 10.71 -17.95
C ASP A 215 -22.57 11.53 -16.83
N PHE A 216 -21.34 11.18 -16.41
CA PHE A 216 -20.69 11.83 -15.28
C PHE A 216 -20.39 13.32 -15.58
N ASN A 217 -21.00 14.22 -14.81
CA ASN A 217 -20.83 15.66 -15.02
C ASN A 217 -19.57 16.17 -14.29
N VAL A 218 -18.43 16.14 -14.97
CA VAL A 218 -17.13 16.54 -14.39
C VAL A 218 -17.08 18.00 -13.95
N ASN A 219 -17.79 18.91 -14.62
CA ASN A 219 -17.82 20.33 -14.24
C ASN A 219 -18.60 20.55 -12.95
N ALA A 220 -19.78 19.91 -12.83
CA ALA A 220 -20.57 19.95 -11.60
C ALA A 220 -19.81 19.30 -10.44
N PHE A 221 -19.13 18.18 -10.70
CA PHE A 221 -18.29 17.50 -9.73
C PHE A 221 -17.11 18.36 -9.27
N ALA A 222 -16.34 18.94 -10.20
CA ALA A 222 -15.20 19.80 -9.86
C ALA A 222 -15.64 21.05 -9.08
N ALA A 223 -16.76 21.67 -9.45
CA ALA A 223 -17.36 22.77 -8.68
C ALA A 223 -17.80 22.34 -7.28
N MET A 224 -18.35 21.12 -7.15
CA MET A 224 -18.69 20.52 -5.86
C MET A 224 -17.43 20.37 -5.00
N VAL A 225 -16.36 19.74 -5.53
CA VAL A 225 -15.09 19.56 -4.79
C VAL A 225 -14.52 20.92 -4.40
N LYS A 226 -14.48 21.91 -5.30
CA LYS A 226 -14.03 23.27 -4.97
C LYS A 226 -14.81 23.87 -3.81
N SER A 227 -16.12 23.66 -3.76
CA SER A 227 -16.96 24.17 -2.69
C SER A 227 -16.59 23.58 -1.32
N THR A 228 -16.09 22.34 -1.28
CA THR A 228 -15.60 21.69 -0.06
C THR A 228 -14.28 22.23 0.44
N GLY A 229 -13.50 22.92 -0.40
CA GLY A 229 -12.16 23.43 -0.07
C GLY A 229 -11.03 22.40 -0.11
N ALA A 230 -11.28 21.17 -0.56
CA ALA A 230 -10.23 20.18 -0.74
C ALA A 230 -9.21 20.62 -1.80
N ASP A 231 -7.93 20.36 -1.52
CA ASP A 231 -6.82 20.73 -2.41
C ASP A 231 -6.51 19.60 -3.42
N PHE A 232 -6.97 18.39 -3.15
CA PHE A 232 -6.83 17.24 -4.03
C PHE A 232 -7.94 16.21 -3.81
N ILE A 233 -8.08 15.30 -4.76
CA ILE A 233 -8.92 14.10 -4.61
C ILE A 233 -8.11 12.84 -4.92
N VAL A 234 -8.54 11.72 -4.35
CA VAL A 234 -8.15 10.36 -4.73
C VAL A 234 -9.37 9.70 -5.39
N PHE A 235 -9.35 9.49 -6.70
CA PHE A 235 -10.50 8.97 -7.46
C PHE A 235 -10.28 7.52 -7.89
N THR A 236 -11.23 6.63 -7.59
CA THR A 236 -11.14 5.21 -7.95
C THR A 236 -11.15 4.99 -9.46
N THR A 237 -10.10 4.37 -9.98
CA THR A 237 -10.00 3.99 -11.40
C THR A 237 -10.03 2.48 -11.60
N SER A 238 -9.66 1.67 -10.61
CA SER A 238 -9.89 0.23 -10.62
C SER A 238 -10.17 -0.29 -9.23
N TRP A 239 -11.08 -1.27 -9.13
CA TRP A 239 -11.45 -1.96 -7.89
C TRP A 239 -11.94 -3.38 -8.20
N ALA A 240 -12.75 -4.01 -7.35
CA ALA A 240 -13.15 -5.43 -7.42
C ALA A 240 -13.50 -5.96 -8.83
N LEU A 241 -14.25 -5.20 -9.64
CA LEU A 241 -14.67 -5.60 -11.00
C LEU A 241 -13.64 -5.33 -12.09
N GLN A 242 -12.48 -4.77 -11.73
CA GLN A 242 -11.34 -4.51 -12.61
C GLN A 242 -11.70 -3.63 -13.82
N THR A 243 -12.66 -2.73 -13.66
CA THR A 243 -13.03 -1.74 -14.68
C THR A 243 -12.11 -0.52 -14.64
N PHE A 244 -12.03 0.26 -15.72
CA PHE A 244 -11.30 1.53 -15.79
C PHE A 244 -12.12 2.59 -16.55
N PRO A 245 -12.32 3.82 -16.00
CA PRO A 245 -13.17 4.85 -16.60
C PRO A 245 -12.41 5.67 -17.66
N GLY A 246 -11.88 4.97 -18.65
CA GLY A 246 -11.19 5.54 -19.80
C GLY A 246 -10.52 4.48 -20.65
N PRO A 247 -10.11 4.80 -21.89
CA PRO A 247 -9.44 3.83 -22.76
C PRO A 247 -8.10 3.42 -22.17
N LEU A 248 -7.84 2.12 -22.06
CA LEU A 248 -6.60 1.58 -21.49
C LEU A 248 -6.25 0.24 -22.17
N ALA A 249 -5.51 0.30 -23.27
CA ALA A 249 -5.27 -0.83 -24.15
C ALA A 249 -4.55 -2.01 -23.46
N ALA A 250 -3.66 -1.72 -22.51
CA ALA A 250 -2.97 -2.71 -21.71
C ALA A 250 -3.95 -3.48 -20.80
N LEU A 251 -4.99 -2.83 -20.28
CA LEU A 251 -6.05 -3.50 -19.53
C LEU A 251 -6.97 -4.27 -20.47
N ASP A 252 -7.40 -3.68 -21.58
CA ASP A 252 -8.28 -4.36 -22.55
C ASP A 252 -7.65 -5.60 -23.17
N SER A 253 -6.32 -5.61 -23.35
CA SER A 253 -5.61 -6.80 -23.83
C SER A 253 -5.69 -7.98 -22.86
N LEU A 254 -5.95 -7.71 -21.57
CA LEU A 254 -6.09 -8.71 -20.51
C LEU A 254 -7.57 -8.98 -20.18
N LEU A 255 -8.39 -7.94 -20.25
CA LEU A 255 -9.80 -7.87 -19.87
C LEU A 255 -10.58 -7.06 -20.91
N PRO A 256 -10.87 -7.63 -22.10
CA PRO A 256 -11.59 -6.89 -23.13
C PRO A 256 -12.95 -6.40 -22.64
N GLY A 257 -13.22 -5.10 -22.80
CA GLY A 257 -14.50 -4.48 -22.42
C GLY A 257 -14.59 -4.03 -20.96
N ASN A 258 -13.47 -4.03 -20.24
CA ASN A 258 -13.39 -3.49 -18.89
C ASN A 258 -12.99 -1.99 -18.86
N THR A 259 -12.70 -1.40 -20.02
CA THR A 259 -12.47 0.04 -20.16
C THR A 259 -13.72 0.73 -20.71
N THR A 260 -13.72 2.06 -20.70
CA THR A 260 -14.78 2.88 -21.29
C THR A 260 -14.26 3.74 -22.43
N GLN A 261 -15.12 4.11 -23.38
CA GLN A 261 -14.72 4.91 -24.53
C GLN A 261 -14.44 6.37 -24.15
N ARG A 262 -15.29 6.96 -23.30
CA ARG A 262 -15.03 8.27 -22.70
C ARG A 262 -13.88 8.17 -21.72
N ASP A 263 -12.90 9.06 -21.87
CA ASP A 263 -11.76 9.20 -20.95
C ASP A 263 -12.13 10.12 -19.77
N LEU A 264 -12.81 9.56 -18.77
CA LEU A 264 -13.26 10.32 -17.61
C LEU A 264 -12.09 10.87 -16.78
N ILE A 265 -10.95 10.19 -16.78
CA ILE A 265 -9.77 10.63 -16.02
C ILE A 265 -9.16 11.88 -16.63
N ALA A 266 -9.06 11.94 -17.96
CA ALA A 266 -8.65 13.17 -18.64
C ALA A 266 -9.66 14.32 -18.40
N ASP A 267 -10.96 14.03 -18.54
CA ASP A 267 -12.02 15.03 -18.30
C ASP A 267 -12.01 15.58 -16.86
N LEU A 268 -11.82 14.70 -15.87
CA LEU A 268 -11.70 15.08 -14.46
C LEU A 268 -10.46 15.92 -14.21
N ALA A 269 -9.31 15.54 -14.76
CA ALA A 269 -8.07 16.30 -14.61
C ALA A 269 -8.25 17.74 -15.12
N ASP A 270 -8.79 17.89 -16.33
CA ASP A 270 -9.00 19.20 -16.96
C ASP A 270 -10.03 20.04 -16.17
N ALA A 271 -11.13 19.44 -15.70
CA ALA A 271 -12.15 20.15 -14.91
C ALA A 271 -11.65 20.58 -13.52
N LEU A 272 -10.83 19.76 -12.87
CA LEU A 272 -10.26 20.06 -11.54
C LEU A 272 -9.15 21.10 -11.62
N GLU A 273 -8.36 21.10 -12.68
CA GLU A 273 -7.25 22.05 -12.89
C GLU A 273 -7.73 23.50 -12.95
N VAL A 274 -8.93 23.76 -13.49
CA VAL A 274 -9.60 25.09 -13.46
C VAL A 274 -9.66 25.67 -12.03
N TYR A 275 -9.72 24.82 -11.01
CA TYR A 275 -9.81 25.21 -9.61
C TYR A 275 -8.51 25.05 -8.82
N GLY A 276 -7.44 24.58 -9.47
CA GLY A 276 -6.17 24.22 -8.83
C GLY A 276 -6.28 22.99 -7.93
N ILE A 277 -7.19 22.06 -8.23
CA ILE A 277 -7.37 20.84 -7.43
C ILE A 277 -6.59 19.70 -8.08
N HIS A 278 -5.76 19.02 -7.29
CA HIS A 278 -4.93 17.92 -7.80
C HIS A 278 -5.70 16.59 -7.87
N LEU A 279 -5.46 15.81 -8.91
CA LEU A 279 -6.05 14.48 -9.09
C LEU A 279 -5.02 13.37 -8.78
N ILE A 280 -5.29 12.57 -7.77
CA ILE A 280 -4.64 11.27 -7.54
C ILE A 280 -5.62 10.19 -8.02
N ILE A 281 -5.13 9.18 -8.75
CA ILE A 281 -5.96 8.03 -9.12
C ILE A 281 -5.70 6.86 -8.17
N TYR A 282 -6.77 6.19 -7.74
CA TYR A 282 -6.69 4.95 -6.96
C TYR A 282 -6.75 3.74 -7.88
N CYS A 283 -5.81 2.80 -7.73
CA CYS A 283 -5.70 1.60 -8.53
C CYS A 283 -5.68 0.34 -7.66
N ASN A 284 -6.53 -0.63 -8.00
CA ASN A 284 -6.52 -1.95 -7.40
C ASN A 284 -6.63 -3.05 -8.47
N PHE A 285 -5.55 -3.25 -9.22
CA PHE A 285 -5.48 -4.26 -10.27
C PHE A 285 -5.18 -5.67 -9.71
N ARG A 286 -6.23 -6.43 -9.45
CA ARG A 286 -6.20 -7.85 -9.05
C ARG A 286 -6.37 -8.77 -10.27
N ILE A 287 -5.40 -8.70 -11.18
CA ILE A 287 -5.38 -9.43 -12.47
C ILE A 287 -5.25 -10.97 -12.27
N ASP A 288 -5.05 -11.44 -11.03
CA ASP A 288 -5.11 -12.85 -10.65
C ASP A 288 -6.54 -13.35 -10.39
N ARG A 289 -7.54 -12.46 -10.33
CA ARG A 289 -8.98 -12.80 -10.17
C ARG A 289 -9.70 -12.97 -11.51
N LEU A 290 -8.98 -13.32 -12.57
CA LEU A 290 -9.54 -13.57 -13.90
C LEU A 290 -10.36 -14.86 -13.91
N GLY A 291 -11.64 -14.75 -13.50
CA GLY A 291 -12.64 -15.80 -13.61
C GLY A 291 -13.93 -15.48 -12.88
N TRP A 292 -15.01 -15.26 -13.62
CA TRP A 292 -16.38 -15.42 -13.11
C TRP A 292 -16.73 -16.89 -12.78
N ARG A 293 -15.74 -17.80 -12.82
CA ARG A 293 -15.83 -19.17 -12.34
C ARG A 293 -14.76 -19.34 -11.27
N LYS A 294 -15.14 -19.90 -10.13
CA LYS A 294 -14.29 -20.26 -8.96
C LYS A 294 -13.05 -21.11 -9.29
N GLU A 295 -12.80 -21.43 -10.56
CA GLU A 295 -11.93 -22.50 -11.05
C GLU A 295 -10.69 -21.99 -11.82
N THR A 296 -10.56 -20.69 -12.09
CA THR A 296 -9.34 -20.10 -12.67
C THR A 296 -8.49 -19.34 -11.65
N MET A 297 -8.47 -19.84 -10.40
CA MET A 297 -7.45 -19.49 -9.40
C MET A 297 -6.08 -19.98 -9.91
N LEU A 298 -5.45 -19.22 -10.81
CA LEU A 298 -4.11 -19.46 -11.32
C LEU A 298 -3.08 -19.19 -10.22
N SER A 299 -2.96 -20.16 -9.31
CA SER A 299 -2.01 -20.21 -8.20
C SER A 299 -2.09 -19.05 -7.21
N SER A 300 -1.90 -19.34 -5.93
CA SER A 300 -1.59 -18.35 -4.89
C SER A 300 -0.21 -17.70 -5.08
N VAL A 301 0.30 -17.60 -6.32
CA VAL A 301 1.63 -17.11 -6.66
C VAL A 301 1.54 -16.04 -7.76
N LYS A 302 1.82 -14.79 -7.39
CA LYS A 302 1.98 -13.71 -8.37
C LYS A 302 3.25 -13.98 -9.18
N SER A 303 3.08 -14.33 -10.45
CA SER A 303 4.17 -14.71 -11.35
C SER A 303 4.85 -13.50 -11.99
N THR A 304 5.99 -13.72 -12.65
CA THR A 304 6.61 -12.71 -13.53
C THR A 304 5.63 -12.16 -14.57
N GLY A 305 4.72 -13.00 -15.08
CA GLY A 305 3.66 -12.59 -16.02
C GLY A 305 2.69 -11.59 -15.39
N TYR A 306 2.25 -11.82 -14.14
CA TYR A 306 1.38 -10.91 -13.41
C TYR A 306 2.01 -9.52 -13.27
N PHE A 307 3.27 -9.44 -12.85
CA PHE A 307 3.95 -8.16 -12.71
C PHE A 307 4.22 -7.48 -14.05
N ASN A 308 4.49 -8.23 -15.12
CA ASN A 308 4.60 -7.66 -16.47
C ASN A 308 3.28 -7.03 -16.94
N SER A 309 2.15 -7.65 -16.63
CA SER A 309 0.82 -7.09 -16.90
C SER A 309 0.58 -5.79 -16.12
N LEU A 310 0.86 -5.78 -14.81
CA LEU A 310 0.77 -4.57 -13.99
C LEU A 310 1.67 -3.44 -14.49
N ILE A 311 2.92 -3.75 -14.82
CA ILE A 311 3.87 -2.78 -15.38
C ILE A 311 3.35 -2.22 -16.71
N SER A 312 2.74 -3.04 -17.55
CA SER A 312 2.18 -2.58 -18.84
C SER A 312 1.03 -1.60 -18.64
N ILE A 313 0.13 -1.90 -17.71
CA ILE A 313 -0.97 -1.00 -17.30
C ILE A 313 -0.43 0.31 -16.74
N TYR A 314 0.50 0.24 -15.78
CA TYR A 314 1.09 1.41 -15.15
C TYR A 314 1.92 2.26 -16.12
N LYS A 315 2.59 1.63 -17.08
CA LYS A 315 3.26 2.35 -18.17
C LYS A 315 2.26 3.17 -18.98
N GLU A 316 1.15 2.57 -19.43
CA GLU A 316 0.16 3.30 -20.22
C GLU A 316 -0.50 4.44 -19.40
N ILE A 317 -0.77 4.21 -18.12
CA ILE A 317 -1.25 5.26 -17.19
C ILE A 317 -0.24 6.41 -17.12
N GLY A 318 1.05 6.12 -16.90
CA GLY A 318 2.10 7.13 -16.82
C GLY A 318 2.32 7.89 -18.12
N GLU A 319 2.20 7.21 -19.27
CA GLU A 319 2.32 7.80 -20.60
C GLU A 319 1.12 8.70 -20.94
N ARG A 320 -0.10 8.27 -20.62
CA ARG A 320 -1.35 8.97 -20.94
C ARG A 320 -1.62 10.16 -20.03
N TYR A 321 -1.43 9.99 -18.72
CA TYR A 321 -1.80 10.98 -17.72
C TYR A 321 -0.61 11.73 -17.12
N GLY A 322 0.60 11.50 -17.63
CA GLY A 322 1.79 12.27 -17.27
C GLY A 322 1.57 13.77 -17.48
N GLY A 323 1.49 14.52 -16.38
CA GLY A 323 1.22 15.96 -16.38
C GLY A 323 -0.25 16.34 -16.11
N LYS A 324 -1.17 15.37 -16.09
CA LYS A 324 -2.58 15.56 -15.73
C LYS A 324 -2.93 15.07 -14.32
N ILE A 325 -2.28 13.98 -13.89
CA ILE A 325 -2.44 13.46 -12.52
C ILE A 325 -1.27 13.88 -11.64
N ALA A 326 -1.57 14.09 -10.36
CA ALA A 326 -0.62 14.39 -9.31
C ALA A 326 -0.09 13.14 -8.60
N GLY A 327 -0.79 12.01 -8.70
CA GLY A 327 -0.36 10.78 -8.05
C GLY A 327 -1.14 9.52 -8.41
N VAL A 328 -0.64 8.38 -7.94
CA VAL A 328 -1.26 7.07 -8.01
C VAL A 328 -1.24 6.42 -6.63
N TRP A 329 -2.42 6.09 -6.12
CA TRP A 329 -2.63 5.36 -4.88
C TRP A 329 -2.93 3.89 -5.22
N ILE A 330 -1.97 3.00 -5.00
CA ILE A 330 -2.05 1.59 -5.37
C ILE A 330 -2.49 0.79 -4.14
N ASP A 331 -3.70 0.25 -4.18
CA ASP A 331 -4.19 -0.58 -3.08
C ASP A 331 -3.52 -1.95 -3.03
N ASP A 332 -3.61 -2.55 -1.84
CA ASP A 332 -3.14 -3.88 -1.53
C ASP A 332 -1.65 -4.11 -1.81
N GLY A 333 -0.82 -3.11 -1.55
CA GLY A 333 0.64 -3.24 -1.57
C GLY A 333 1.14 -4.41 -0.73
N MET A 334 0.44 -4.71 0.38
CA MET A 334 0.77 -5.86 1.25
C MET A 334 0.45 -7.23 0.63
N THR A 335 -0.16 -7.27 -0.56
CA THR A 335 -0.28 -8.51 -1.36
C THR A 335 0.77 -8.60 -2.46
N LEU A 336 1.37 -7.49 -2.86
CA LEU A 336 2.42 -7.44 -3.87
C LEU A 336 3.78 -7.78 -3.24
N TYR A 337 4.03 -7.25 -2.05
CA TYR A 337 5.29 -7.37 -1.34
C TYR A 337 5.79 -8.82 -1.13
N PRO A 338 4.97 -9.81 -0.70
CA PRO A 338 5.46 -11.17 -0.46
C PRO A 338 5.98 -11.91 -1.71
N TYR A 339 5.75 -11.36 -2.90
CA TYR A 339 6.18 -11.94 -4.17
C TYR A 339 7.36 -11.19 -4.80
N ASN A 340 8.07 -10.38 -4.02
CA ASN A 340 9.18 -9.55 -4.49
C ASN A 340 8.78 -8.68 -5.69
N ALA A 341 7.72 -7.87 -5.50
CA ALA A 341 7.20 -7.02 -6.57
C ALA A 341 8.30 -6.09 -7.09
N PRO A 342 8.40 -5.86 -8.42
CA PRO A 342 9.42 -5.01 -9.02
C PRO A 342 9.07 -3.52 -8.84
N PHE A 343 9.03 -3.05 -7.59
CA PHE A 343 8.61 -1.69 -7.20
C PHE A 343 9.39 -0.59 -7.93
N GLU A 344 10.70 -0.77 -8.15
CA GLU A 344 11.52 0.14 -8.96
C GLU A 344 10.91 0.35 -10.35
N LYS A 345 10.64 -0.75 -11.06
CA LYS A 345 10.15 -0.72 -12.44
C LYS A 345 8.71 -0.23 -12.51
N MET A 346 7.86 -0.65 -11.56
CA MET A 346 6.46 -0.20 -11.48
C MET A 346 6.38 1.31 -11.22
N THR A 347 7.22 1.85 -10.35
CA THR A 347 7.29 3.28 -10.05
C THR A 347 7.88 4.06 -11.22
N ALA A 348 8.98 3.56 -11.82
CA ALA A 348 9.66 4.24 -12.92
C ALA A 348 8.74 4.43 -14.14
N VAL A 349 7.92 3.43 -14.50
CA VAL A 349 7.01 3.56 -15.65
C VAL A 349 5.87 4.55 -15.39
N LEU A 350 5.35 4.64 -14.16
CA LEU A 350 4.35 5.66 -13.78
C LEU A 350 4.92 7.07 -13.90
N LYS A 351 6.17 7.25 -13.45
CA LYS A 351 6.83 8.55 -13.40
C LYS A 351 7.53 8.94 -14.70
N GLN A 352 7.48 8.11 -15.74
CA GLN A 352 8.30 8.26 -16.96
C GLN A 352 8.13 9.63 -17.66
N LYS A 353 6.90 10.15 -17.70
CA LYS A 353 6.58 11.44 -18.33
C LYS A 353 6.49 12.59 -17.33
N ASN A 354 6.33 12.29 -16.05
CA ASN A 354 6.26 13.28 -14.99
C ASN A 354 6.80 12.69 -13.67
N LYS A 355 8.02 13.11 -13.29
CA LYS A 355 8.67 12.67 -12.05
C LYS A 355 7.92 13.12 -10.80
N ASN A 356 7.06 14.14 -10.90
CA ASN A 356 6.29 14.69 -9.79
C ASN A 356 4.99 13.93 -9.48
N ILE A 357 4.66 12.87 -10.23
CA ILE A 357 3.60 11.93 -9.84
C ILE A 357 4.04 11.25 -8.54
N VAL A 358 3.26 11.39 -7.47
CA VAL A 358 3.51 10.66 -6.22
C VAL A 358 2.88 9.27 -6.25
N VAL A 359 3.59 8.26 -5.77
CA VAL A 359 3.15 6.86 -5.79
C VAL A 359 3.06 6.35 -4.35
N GLY A 360 1.93 5.75 -4.00
CA GLY A 360 1.68 5.09 -2.72
C GLY A 360 1.36 3.62 -2.96
N TYR A 361 2.07 2.69 -2.33
CA TYR A 361 1.63 1.30 -2.21
C TYR A 361 1.00 1.11 -0.84
N ASN A 362 -0.30 0.88 -0.79
CA ASN A 362 -1.01 0.79 0.47
C ASN A 362 -0.55 -0.42 1.27
N SER A 363 0.04 -0.17 2.43
CA SER A 363 0.49 -1.20 3.36
C SER A 363 -0.57 -1.57 4.39
N TRP A 364 -1.76 -0.98 4.33
CA TRP A 364 -2.77 -1.07 5.38
C TRP A 364 -2.17 -0.66 6.73
N ILE A 365 -1.97 -1.61 7.66
CA ILE A 365 -1.32 -1.37 8.97
C ILE A 365 0.16 -1.76 9.01
N TYR A 366 0.68 -2.38 7.95
CA TYR A 366 2.05 -2.89 7.91
C TYR A 366 3.07 -1.77 7.68
N PRO A 367 4.35 -1.99 8.04
CA PRO A 367 5.44 -1.06 7.74
C PRO A 367 5.63 -0.83 6.24
N GLY A 368 6.38 0.21 5.89
CA GLY A 368 6.78 0.49 4.52
C GLY A 368 7.54 -0.69 3.90
N PHE A 369 7.09 -1.12 2.72
CA PHE A 369 7.65 -2.27 2.02
C PHE A 369 8.87 -1.93 1.17
N THR A 370 8.93 -0.70 0.66
CA THR A 370 9.87 -0.29 -0.38
C THR A 370 10.19 1.19 -0.28
N ASP A 371 11.42 1.55 -0.65
CA ASP A 371 11.84 2.95 -0.74
C ASP A 371 11.26 3.66 -1.98
N PHE A 372 10.79 2.90 -2.98
CA PHE A 372 10.18 3.39 -4.23
C PHE A 372 8.77 3.97 -4.05
N GLN A 373 8.40 4.35 -2.83
CA GLN A 373 7.12 4.93 -2.45
C GLN A 373 7.31 6.36 -1.92
N ASP A 374 6.38 7.25 -2.24
CA ASP A 374 6.47 8.67 -1.86
C ASP A 374 5.64 8.99 -0.60
N PHE A 375 4.51 8.32 -0.38
CA PHE A 375 3.59 8.64 0.72
C PHE A 375 2.96 7.40 1.36
N TYR A 376 2.58 7.49 2.64
CA TYR A 376 1.89 6.43 3.38
C TYR A 376 0.38 6.48 3.15
N GLY A 377 -0.27 5.34 2.85
CA GLY A 377 -1.71 5.27 2.55
C GLY A 377 -2.63 5.56 3.74
N GLY A 378 -2.23 5.13 4.95
CA GLY A 378 -2.77 5.60 6.22
C GLY A 378 -4.24 5.33 6.53
N GLU A 379 -4.74 4.13 6.26
CA GLU A 379 -6.10 3.69 6.65
C GLU A 379 -6.27 3.57 8.19
N LEU A 380 -6.32 4.72 8.87
CA LEU A 380 -6.32 4.85 10.34
C LEU A 380 -7.61 5.49 10.88
N GLY A 381 -8.51 5.92 9.99
CA GLY A 381 -9.70 6.68 10.34
C GLY A 381 -9.44 8.18 10.49
N ILE A 382 -10.50 8.98 10.44
CA ILE A 382 -10.43 10.42 10.69
C ILE A 382 -10.53 10.66 12.20
N THR A 383 -9.39 10.59 12.89
CA THR A 383 -9.32 10.66 14.36
C THR A 383 -8.17 11.55 14.84
N PRO A 384 -8.22 12.07 16.09
CA PRO A 384 -7.10 12.79 16.70
C PRO A 384 -5.78 12.00 16.71
N ASN A 385 -5.84 10.70 16.98
CA ASN A 385 -4.65 9.83 17.02
C ASN A 385 -4.01 9.69 15.63
N ALA A 386 -4.82 9.55 14.58
CA ALA A 386 -4.32 9.49 13.20
C ALA A 386 -3.71 10.83 12.75
N ALA A 387 -4.26 11.96 13.23
CA ALA A 387 -3.73 13.29 12.95
C ALA A 387 -2.40 13.59 13.68
N THR A 388 -2.13 12.94 14.82
CA THR A 388 -0.99 13.22 15.69
C THR A 388 -0.05 12.00 15.87
N PRO A 389 0.43 11.37 14.79
CA PRO A 389 1.27 10.18 14.91
C PRO A 389 2.61 10.52 15.56
N LYS A 390 3.13 9.59 16.36
CA LYS A 390 4.32 9.76 17.21
C LYS A 390 5.55 10.34 16.51
N TYR A 391 5.78 9.99 15.24
CA TYR A 391 7.01 10.32 14.50
C TYR A 391 6.87 11.54 13.59
N LEU A 392 5.85 12.37 13.81
CA LEU A 392 5.67 13.69 13.18
C LEU A 392 5.67 14.79 14.24
N THR A 393 6.47 15.83 14.00
CA THR A 393 6.58 16.98 14.89
C THR A 393 5.73 18.15 14.37
N ILE A 394 5.24 18.97 15.30
CA ILE A 394 4.63 20.26 14.96
C ILE A 394 5.69 21.12 14.25
N GLY A 395 5.30 21.79 13.16
CA GLY A 395 6.18 22.59 12.31
C GLY A 395 7.15 21.76 11.45
N GLY A 396 7.02 20.43 11.45
CA GLY A 396 7.80 19.53 10.62
C GLY A 396 7.53 19.68 9.13
N ASP A 397 8.29 18.93 8.34
CA ASP A 397 8.17 18.93 6.88
C ASP A 397 7.06 18.00 6.37
N GLY A 398 6.49 17.13 7.21
CA GLY A 398 5.45 16.17 6.86
C GLY A 398 5.97 14.77 6.51
N TYR A 399 7.26 14.49 6.73
CA TYR A 399 7.84 13.16 6.56
C TYR A 399 8.04 12.46 7.90
N PHE A 400 7.74 11.16 7.95
CA PHE A 400 8.03 10.37 9.14
C PHE A 400 9.55 10.26 9.35
N THR A 401 10.03 10.74 10.50
CA THR A 401 11.47 10.74 10.82
C THR A 401 11.96 9.39 11.35
N ALA A 402 11.05 8.56 11.86
CA ALA A 402 11.32 7.25 12.43
C ALA A 402 10.08 6.34 12.36
N GLY A 403 10.25 5.09 12.81
CA GLY A 403 9.18 4.10 12.91
C GLY A 403 8.79 3.43 11.58
N PRO A 404 7.62 2.76 11.54
CA PRO A 404 7.25 1.84 10.47
C PRO A 404 7.10 2.50 9.10
N GLN A 405 6.87 3.81 9.05
CA GLN A 405 6.64 4.57 7.82
C GLN A 405 7.78 5.57 7.52
N LYS A 406 8.94 5.41 8.16
CA LYS A 406 10.10 6.32 8.03
C LYS A 406 10.39 6.65 6.57
N GLY A 407 10.58 7.94 6.29
CA GLY A 407 10.96 8.45 4.96
C GLY A 407 9.79 8.65 3.99
N LEU A 408 8.57 8.27 4.37
CA LEU A 408 7.35 8.53 3.59
C LEU A 408 6.69 9.85 3.99
N ARG A 409 6.06 10.51 3.02
CA ARG A 409 5.14 11.61 3.28
C ARG A 409 3.93 11.10 4.07
N ALA A 410 3.57 11.82 5.12
CA ALA A 410 2.47 11.45 5.97
C ALA A 410 1.12 11.79 5.35
N THR A 411 0.28 10.77 5.19
CA THR A 411 -1.15 10.92 4.94
C THR A 411 -1.92 9.94 5.81
N PHE A 412 -3.19 10.21 6.02
CA PHE A 412 -4.12 9.28 6.65
C PHE A 412 -5.51 9.43 6.06
N CYS A 413 -6.25 8.33 5.98
CA CYS A 413 -7.57 8.29 5.39
C CYS A 413 -8.57 7.56 6.29
N GLY A 414 -9.84 7.85 6.04
CA GLY A 414 -10.94 7.27 6.79
C GLY A 414 -12.29 7.71 6.24
N LEU A 415 -13.34 6.99 6.64
CA LEU A 415 -14.71 7.28 6.26
C LEU A 415 -15.24 8.52 6.97
N LEU A 416 -15.90 9.41 6.22
CA LEU A 416 -16.63 10.51 6.79
C LEU A 416 -18.06 10.11 7.17
N GLU A 417 -18.67 9.20 6.41
CA GLU A 417 -19.97 8.57 6.69
C GLU A 417 -19.82 7.14 7.26
N PRO A 418 -20.81 6.63 8.02
CA PRO A 418 -20.82 5.22 8.42
C PRO A 418 -20.96 4.28 7.21
N GLY A 419 -20.57 3.02 7.42
CA GLY A 419 -20.72 1.96 6.41
C GLY A 419 -19.40 1.66 5.73
N ASP A 420 -19.39 1.76 4.40
CA ASP A 420 -18.27 1.34 3.55
C ASP A 420 -17.72 2.54 2.74
N TRP A 421 -16.58 2.34 2.08
CA TRP A 421 -15.93 3.31 1.21
C TRP A 421 -16.82 3.70 0.02
N THR A 422 -17.44 2.71 -0.62
CA THR A 422 -18.35 2.89 -1.77
C THR A 422 -19.81 2.88 -1.32
N HIS A 423 -20.62 3.82 -1.82
CA HIS A 423 -22.08 3.72 -1.69
C HIS A 423 -22.65 2.67 -2.66
N THR A 424 -23.06 1.53 -2.13
CA THR A 424 -23.55 0.37 -2.92
C THR A 424 -25.03 0.06 -2.72
N GLN A 425 -25.74 0.87 -1.93
CA GLN A 425 -27.14 0.60 -1.58
C GLN A 425 -28.11 1.26 -2.58
N PRO A 426 -28.98 0.49 -3.25
CA PRO A 426 -29.92 1.04 -4.22
C PRO A 426 -31.08 1.76 -3.53
N ASN A 427 -31.50 2.90 -4.06
CA ASN A 427 -32.63 3.70 -3.57
C ASN A 427 -32.47 4.21 -2.13
N GLU A 428 -31.25 4.30 -1.63
CA GLU A 428 -30.97 4.80 -0.28
C GLU A 428 -30.31 6.16 -0.32
N ASP A 429 -30.50 6.93 0.76
CA ASP A 429 -29.69 8.12 0.98
C ASP A 429 -28.37 7.73 1.64
N ILE A 430 -27.27 8.35 1.19
CA ILE A 430 -26.01 8.33 1.91
C ILE A 430 -26.25 8.85 3.34
N PRO A 431 -25.82 8.11 4.38
CA PRO A 431 -26.02 8.50 5.77
C PRO A 431 -25.36 9.83 6.15
N ASP A 432 -25.72 10.33 7.33
CA ASP A 432 -25.11 11.54 7.90
C ASP A 432 -23.63 11.29 8.27
N PRO A 433 -22.76 12.32 8.17
CA PRO A 433 -21.38 12.23 8.63
C PRO A 433 -21.23 11.82 10.10
N LEU A 434 -20.17 11.08 10.41
CA LEU A 434 -19.82 10.58 11.74
C LEU A 434 -19.38 11.68 12.72
N LEU A 435 -18.85 12.78 12.20
CA LEU A 435 -18.18 13.83 12.98
C LEU A 435 -18.92 15.16 12.86
N SER A 436 -18.92 15.92 13.96
CA SER A 436 -19.33 17.31 13.93
C SER A 436 -18.32 18.17 13.18
N VAL A 437 -18.72 19.39 12.77
CA VAL A 437 -17.80 20.34 12.13
C VAL A 437 -16.65 20.73 13.06
N ASP A 438 -16.90 20.82 14.36
CA ASP A 438 -15.91 21.24 15.34
C ASP A 438 -14.86 20.15 15.55
N ASP A 439 -15.29 18.89 15.70
CA ASP A 439 -14.39 17.74 15.80
C ASP A 439 -13.53 17.59 14.54
N LEU A 440 -14.16 17.69 13.36
CA LEU A 440 -13.46 17.59 12.09
C LEU A 440 -12.47 18.74 11.90
N THR A 441 -12.85 19.97 12.26
CA THR A 441 -11.96 21.14 12.24
C THR A 441 -10.77 20.93 13.15
N HIS A 442 -10.99 20.41 14.36
CA HIS A 442 -9.93 20.13 15.32
C HIS A 442 -8.93 19.10 14.78
N ILE A 443 -9.42 17.99 14.22
CA ILE A 443 -8.59 16.94 13.61
C ILE A 443 -7.75 17.50 12.45
N VAL A 444 -8.39 18.23 11.53
CA VAL A 444 -7.70 18.81 10.36
C VAL A 444 -6.63 19.83 10.78
N ARG A 445 -6.88 20.64 11.81
CA ARG A 445 -5.87 21.58 12.34
C ARG A 445 -4.65 20.87 12.92
N MET A 446 -4.85 19.86 13.77
CA MET A 446 -3.74 19.06 14.32
C MET A 446 -2.90 18.43 13.21
N ALA A 447 -3.56 18.02 12.12
CA ALA A 447 -2.92 17.44 10.96
C ALA A 447 -2.09 18.47 10.17
N ILE A 448 -2.65 19.66 9.93
CA ILE A 448 -1.97 20.80 9.28
C ILE A 448 -0.70 21.21 10.03
N GLU A 449 -0.75 21.32 11.36
CA GLU A 449 0.41 21.65 12.20
C GLU A 449 1.62 20.74 11.98
N ARG A 450 1.37 19.49 11.53
CA ARG A 450 2.37 18.44 11.32
C ARG A 450 2.61 18.12 9.84
N LYS A 451 1.91 18.82 8.93
CA LYS A 451 1.84 18.48 7.50
C LYS A 451 1.48 17.00 7.24
N ASN A 452 0.64 16.44 8.09
CA ASN A 452 0.07 15.11 7.93
C ASN A 452 -1.24 15.26 7.14
N LEU A 453 -1.33 14.75 5.92
CA LEU A 453 -2.46 15.09 5.03
C LEU A 453 -3.66 14.16 5.26
N PRO A 454 -4.80 14.65 5.81
CA PRO A 454 -6.03 13.87 5.86
C PRO A 454 -6.65 13.69 4.48
N ILE A 455 -7.11 12.48 4.18
CA ILE A 455 -7.85 12.11 2.98
C ILE A 455 -9.21 11.55 3.43
N MET A 456 -10.24 12.39 3.38
CA MET A 456 -11.57 12.03 3.89
C MET A 456 -12.36 11.31 2.80
N ASN A 457 -12.71 10.05 3.02
CA ASN A 457 -13.61 9.36 2.10
C ASN A 457 -15.02 9.92 2.23
N VAL A 458 -15.55 10.39 1.11
CA VAL A 458 -16.95 10.80 0.99
C VAL A 458 -17.67 9.79 0.12
N GLN A 459 -18.77 9.25 0.63
CA GLN A 459 -19.65 8.46 -0.21
C GLN A 459 -20.25 9.33 -1.32
N ILE A 460 -20.43 8.72 -2.50
CA ILE A 460 -20.84 9.39 -3.74
C ILE A 460 -21.84 8.51 -4.48
N TYR A 461 -22.89 9.12 -5.01
CA TYR A 461 -23.86 8.44 -5.85
C TYR A 461 -23.30 8.23 -7.27
N GLN A 462 -23.94 7.35 -8.03
CA GLN A 462 -23.55 7.05 -9.40
C GLN A 462 -23.49 8.29 -10.32
N ASP A 463 -24.30 9.33 -10.05
CA ASP A 463 -24.31 10.58 -10.83
C ASP A 463 -23.20 11.59 -10.46
N GLY A 464 -22.32 11.23 -9.51
CA GLY A 464 -21.22 12.08 -9.06
C GLY A 464 -21.59 13.06 -7.93
N SER A 465 -22.84 13.06 -7.46
CA SER A 465 -23.25 13.89 -6.32
C SER A 465 -22.96 13.21 -4.97
N ILE A 466 -22.74 14.02 -3.93
CA ILE A 466 -22.56 13.57 -2.54
C ILE A 466 -23.77 13.99 -1.69
N SER A 467 -23.87 13.47 -0.46
CA SER A 467 -24.91 13.91 0.48
C SER A 467 -24.87 15.43 0.71
N PRO A 468 -26.02 16.14 0.64
CA PRO A 468 -26.08 17.58 0.93
C PRO A 468 -25.56 17.94 2.32
N LYS A 469 -25.74 17.04 3.30
CA LYS A 469 -25.24 17.24 4.67
C LYS A 469 -23.71 17.11 4.72
N THR A 470 -23.14 16.12 4.04
CA THR A 470 -21.67 16.01 3.87
C THR A 470 -21.11 17.25 3.19
N GLN A 471 -21.74 17.72 2.10
CA GLN A 471 -21.29 18.93 1.40
C GLN A 471 -21.35 20.17 2.30
N LEU A 472 -22.40 20.31 3.11
CA LEU A 472 -22.53 21.41 4.06
C LEU A 472 -21.43 21.37 5.14
N LEU A 473 -21.20 20.19 5.73
CA LEU A 473 -20.14 19.97 6.73
C LEU A 473 -18.77 20.40 6.18
N LEU A 474 -18.42 19.95 4.98
CA LEU A 474 -17.13 20.28 4.36
C LEU A 474 -17.00 21.76 3.97
N LYS A 475 -18.11 22.39 3.53
CA LYS A 475 -18.15 23.85 3.32
C LYS A 475 -17.88 24.62 4.62
N GLN A 476 -18.40 24.14 5.75
CA GLN A 476 -18.14 24.75 7.06
C GLN A 476 -16.71 24.50 7.53
N LEU A 477 -16.18 23.27 7.34
CA LEU A 477 -14.76 22.95 7.59
C LEU A 477 -13.83 23.92 6.83
N ASN A 478 -14.03 24.11 5.53
CA ASN A 478 -13.26 25.03 4.71
C ASN A 478 -13.26 26.46 5.27
N LYS A 479 -14.44 26.94 5.73
CA LYS A 479 -14.56 28.26 6.37
C LYS A 479 -13.76 28.32 7.66
N ASN A 480 -13.82 27.28 8.50
CA ASN A 480 -13.13 27.25 9.78
C ASN A 480 -11.60 27.18 9.61
N VAL A 481 -11.11 26.37 8.66
CA VAL A 481 -9.68 26.22 8.36
C VAL A 481 -9.08 27.46 7.69
N LYS A 482 -9.89 28.31 7.02
CA LYS A 482 -9.43 29.57 6.40
C LYS A 482 -9.35 30.77 7.35
N LYS A 483 -10.15 30.80 8.43
CA LYS A 483 -10.29 31.95 9.35
C LYS A 483 -9.05 32.25 10.21
N GLU A 484 -8.01 31.43 10.13
CA GLU A 484 -6.82 31.49 10.98
C GLU A 484 -5.59 32.11 10.27
N LYS A 485 -5.82 32.83 9.16
CA LYS A 485 -4.78 33.63 8.49
C LYS A 485 -4.70 35.04 9.04
#